data_AF-A0A4P5QVM2-F1
#
_entry.id   AF-A0A4P5QVM2-F1
#
_cell.length_a   1.000
_cell.length_b   1.000
_cell.length_c   1.000
_cell.angle_alpha   90.00
_cell.angle_beta   90.00
_cell.angle_gamma   90.00
#
_symmetry.space_group_name_H-M   'P 1'
#
loop_
_entity.id
_entity.type
_entity.pdbx_description
1 polymer ?
#
loop_
_entity_poly.entity_id
_entity_poly.type
_entity_poly.pdbx_seq_one_letter_code
_entity_poly.pdbx_strand_id
1 'polypeptide(L)'
;MRLQNFPALCIAILATHAACVAAPAPAESPDALPDFRTTPAKTPAKDADKALPLGAPAPSAPPLPTLLPDEIPRTLRPGTGNAPARGKPASGSKPNVTAEEIDLRVRYRKARNMAEGNEKVRSAWEYSRYPKTDEEKRQALRRYYDLLFSQMVALDRGIAPLVEKTRKAETAALTQTKIAPTVPNE
;
A
#
# COMPACT_ATOMS: atom_id res chain seq x y z
N MET A 1 -13.79 -42.38 18.88
CA MET A 1 -13.26 -42.62 17.53
C MET A 1 -14.43 -42.92 16.59
N ARG A 2 -14.83 -41.96 15.74
CA ARG A 2 -15.76 -42.19 14.62
C ARG A 2 -15.24 -41.42 13.42
N LEU A 3 -14.77 -42.15 12.41
CA LEU A 3 -14.40 -41.66 11.09
C LEU A 3 -15.69 -41.36 10.31
N GLN A 4 -15.81 -40.15 9.76
CA GLN A 4 -16.86 -39.81 8.80
C GLN A 4 -16.22 -39.28 7.51
N ASN A 5 -16.12 -40.18 6.54
CA ASN A 5 -16.54 -40.04 5.14
C ASN A 5 -16.41 -38.64 4.49
N PHE A 6 -15.37 -38.46 3.67
CA PHE A 6 -15.32 -37.43 2.64
C PHE A 6 -15.63 -38.06 1.28
N PRO A 7 -16.71 -37.67 0.57
CA PRO A 7 -16.88 -38.06 -0.82
C PRO A 7 -15.89 -37.27 -1.69
N ALA A 8 -14.95 -38.00 -2.28
CA ALA A 8 -14.11 -37.57 -3.38
C ALA A 8 -15.00 -37.22 -4.59
N LEU A 9 -15.12 -35.94 -4.92
CA LEU A 9 -15.71 -35.49 -6.18
C LEU A 9 -14.61 -35.02 -7.10
N CYS A 10 -14.18 -35.94 -7.97
CA CYS A 10 -13.32 -35.69 -9.12
C CYS A 10 -14.07 -34.81 -10.11
N ILE A 11 -13.60 -33.59 -10.36
CA ILE A 11 -13.98 -32.82 -11.55
C ILE A 11 -12.75 -32.73 -12.43
N ALA A 12 -12.65 -33.71 -13.32
CA ALA A 12 -11.85 -33.63 -14.53
C ALA A 12 -12.61 -32.73 -15.52
N ILE A 13 -12.06 -31.57 -15.86
CA ILE A 13 -12.52 -30.81 -17.03
C ILE A 13 -11.40 -30.83 -18.06
N LEU A 14 -11.79 -31.40 -19.21
CA LEU A 14 -10.97 -31.71 -20.36
C LEU A 14 -10.27 -30.49 -20.95
N ALA A 15 -9.02 -30.73 -21.33
CA ALA A 15 -8.34 -30.03 -22.40
C ALA A 15 -9.04 -30.30 -23.75
N THR A 16 -9.19 -29.26 -24.56
CA THR A 16 -9.09 -29.29 -26.03
C THR A 16 -9.33 -27.86 -26.52
N HIS A 17 -8.34 -27.28 -27.20
CA HIS A 17 -8.50 -26.59 -28.48
C HIS A 17 -7.09 -26.42 -29.07
N ALA A 18 -6.81 -27.29 -30.04
CA ALA A 18 -5.74 -27.14 -31.00
C ALA A 18 -6.24 -26.16 -32.09
N ALA A 19 -5.46 -25.13 -32.38
CA ALA A 19 -5.54 -24.42 -33.65
C ALA A 19 -4.12 -24.05 -34.08
N CYS A 20 -3.71 -24.73 -35.14
CA CYS A 20 -2.46 -24.65 -35.86
C CYS A 20 -2.41 -23.34 -36.65
N VAL A 21 -1.37 -22.50 -36.44
CA VAL A 21 -0.96 -21.50 -37.44
C VAL A 21 0.57 -21.40 -37.46
N ALA A 22 1.11 -21.94 -38.55
CA ALA A 22 2.30 -21.55 -39.32
C ALA A 22 3.48 -20.87 -38.60
N ALA A 23 4.59 -21.60 -38.58
CA ALA A 23 5.95 -21.08 -38.47
C ALA A 23 6.40 -20.38 -39.76
N PRO A 24 7.03 -19.19 -39.64
CA PRO A 24 8.15 -18.82 -40.50
C PRO A 24 9.47 -18.68 -39.70
N ALA A 25 10.55 -18.93 -40.44
CA ALA A 25 11.96 -19.05 -40.08
C ALA A 25 12.59 -17.94 -39.20
N PRO A 26 13.76 -18.21 -38.58
CA PRO A 26 14.45 -17.28 -37.68
C PRO A 26 15.09 -16.13 -38.45
N ALA A 27 14.78 -14.89 -38.05
CA ALA A 27 15.57 -13.72 -38.39
C ALA A 27 16.53 -13.41 -37.24
N GLU A 28 17.81 -13.59 -37.50
CA GLU A 28 18.89 -13.01 -36.72
C GLU A 28 18.75 -11.48 -36.72
N SER A 29 18.81 -10.88 -35.54
CA SER A 29 19.17 -9.47 -35.37
C SER A 29 19.98 -9.35 -34.10
N PRO A 30 21.31 -9.14 -34.22
CA PRO A 30 22.17 -8.81 -33.10
C PRO A 30 22.14 -7.29 -32.93
N ASP A 31 21.51 -6.78 -31.87
CA ASP A 31 21.91 -5.46 -31.36
C ASP A 31 21.60 -5.27 -29.87
N ALA A 32 22.68 -5.43 -29.09
CA ALA A 32 23.06 -4.69 -27.90
C ALA A 32 21.99 -4.35 -26.84
N LEU A 33 21.79 -5.26 -25.89
CA LEU A 33 21.47 -4.92 -24.51
C LEU A 33 22.75 -4.44 -23.79
N PRO A 34 22.77 -3.27 -23.10
CA PRO A 34 23.81 -3.00 -22.12
C PRO A 34 23.58 -3.85 -20.87
N ASP A 35 24.49 -4.80 -20.68
CA ASP A 35 24.66 -5.63 -19.49
C ASP A 35 25.11 -4.75 -18.29
N PHE A 36 24.24 -4.56 -17.30
CA PHE A 36 24.59 -3.93 -16.01
C PHE A 36 24.77 -4.97 -14.88
N ARG A 37 25.33 -6.14 -15.19
CA ARG A 37 25.80 -7.10 -14.20
C ARG A 37 27.32 -7.08 -14.09
N THR A 38 27.84 -6.07 -13.40
CA THR A 38 29.21 -6.09 -12.87
C THR A 38 29.21 -6.52 -11.42
N THR A 39 29.40 -7.81 -11.19
CA THR A 39 30.12 -8.38 -10.04
C THR A 39 30.86 -9.60 -10.59
N PRO A 40 32.14 -9.87 -10.27
CA PRO A 40 32.60 -10.03 -8.88
C PRO A 40 34.06 -9.61 -8.60
N ALA A 41 34.39 -9.34 -7.33
CA ALA A 41 35.76 -9.51 -6.84
C ALA A 41 35.73 -10.02 -5.40
N LYS A 42 36.22 -11.26 -5.26
CA LYS A 42 36.37 -12.03 -4.04
C LYS A 42 37.80 -11.85 -3.50
N THR A 43 37.93 -12.05 -2.18
CA THR A 43 39.12 -12.34 -1.33
C THR A 43 40.05 -11.21 -0.87
N PRO A 44 40.76 -11.34 0.29
CA PRO A 44 40.61 -12.28 1.42
C PRO A 44 40.64 -11.60 2.82
N ALA A 45 40.33 -12.40 3.84
CA ALA A 45 40.46 -12.09 5.26
C ALA A 45 41.90 -11.77 5.68
N LYS A 46 42.08 -10.81 6.61
CA LYS A 46 43.10 -10.90 7.68
C LYS A 46 42.80 -9.93 8.82
N ASP A 47 42.92 -10.47 10.02
CA ASP A 47 42.84 -9.84 11.34
C ASP A 47 43.49 -8.46 11.45
N ALA A 48 42.81 -7.58 12.17
CA ALA A 48 43.46 -6.68 13.12
C ALA A 48 42.43 -6.21 14.16
N ASP A 49 42.44 -6.89 15.32
CA ASP A 49 42.18 -6.26 16.60
C ASP A 49 42.84 -4.88 16.64
N LYS A 50 42.03 -3.82 16.70
CA LYS A 50 42.51 -2.53 17.16
C LYS A 50 41.42 -1.83 17.92
N ALA A 51 41.56 -1.96 19.24
CA ALA A 51 40.94 -1.18 20.29
C ALA A 51 40.37 0.16 19.81
N LEU A 52 39.07 0.35 20.02
CA LEU A 52 38.45 1.67 19.97
C LEU A 52 39.05 2.53 21.11
N PRO A 53 39.73 3.65 20.81
CA PRO A 53 40.14 4.58 21.84
C PRO A 53 38.90 5.27 22.40
N LEU A 54 38.66 5.02 23.69
CA LEU A 54 37.82 5.83 24.55
C LEU A 54 38.45 7.24 24.62
N GLY A 55 37.71 8.28 24.22
CA GLY A 55 38.01 9.66 24.60
C GLY A 55 38.45 10.59 23.46
N ALA A 56 37.48 11.36 22.95
CA ALA A 56 37.74 12.72 22.50
C ALA A 56 36.58 13.60 23.02
N PRO A 57 36.85 14.72 23.72
CA PRO A 57 35.81 15.62 24.18
C PRO A 57 35.15 16.31 22.99
N ALA A 58 33.81 16.35 23.00
CA ALA A 58 33.00 17.00 22.00
C ALA A 58 33.39 18.49 21.85
N PRO A 59 33.59 19.01 20.63
CA PRO A 59 33.71 20.45 20.43
C PRO A 59 32.35 21.10 20.76
N SER A 60 32.41 22.04 21.69
CA SER A 60 31.32 22.93 22.10
C SER A 60 30.57 23.47 20.88
N ALA A 61 29.29 23.12 20.76
CA ALA A 61 28.42 23.64 19.73
C ALA A 61 28.15 25.15 19.99
N PRO A 62 28.25 26.03 18.98
CA PRO A 62 27.87 27.43 19.15
C PRO A 62 26.35 27.53 19.40
N PRO A 63 25.90 28.46 20.27
CA PRO A 63 24.47 28.64 20.54
C PRO A 63 23.75 29.09 19.26
N LEU A 64 22.70 28.37 18.90
CA LEU A 64 21.80 28.70 17.80
C LEU A 64 21.14 30.07 18.06
N PRO A 65 21.15 31.01 17.11
CA PRO A 65 20.42 32.27 17.26
C PRO A 65 18.92 32.01 17.23
N THR A 66 18.24 32.33 18.33
CA THR A 66 16.78 32.33 18.46
C THR A 66 16.19 33.46 17.62
N LEU A 67 15.99 33.24 16.32
CA LEU A 67 15.31 34.15 15.39
C LEU A 67 13.84 33.74 15.22
N LEU A 68 13.11 33.54 16.32
CA LEU A 68 11.65 33.50 16.28
C LEU A 68 11.15 34.85 16.82
N PRO A 69 10.56 35.72 15.97
CA PRO A 69 9.90 36.93 16.44
C PRO A 69 8.70 36.55 17.33
N ASP A 70 8.71 37.04 18.57
CA ASP A 70 7.81 36.62 19.66
C ASP A 70 6.45 37.34 19.68
N GLU A 71 6.07 38.03 18.60
CA GLU A 71 4.79 38.73 18.54
C GLU A 71 4.12 38.53 17.19
N ILE A 72 3.26 37.50 17.13
CA ILE A 72 2.17 37.48 16.15
C ILE A 72 1.07 38.37 16.74
N PRO A 73 0.79 39.56 16.18
CA PRO A 73 -0.31 40.40 16.64
C PRO A 73 -1.60 39.61 16.48
N ARG A 74 -2.28 39.34 17.60
CA ARG A 74 -3.61 38.74 17.61
C ARG A 74 -4.57 39.72 16.96
N THR A 75 -4.75 39.59 15.65
CA THR A 75 -5.80 40.28 14.92
C THR A 75 -7.13 39.89 15.56
N LEU A 76 -7.80 40.89 16.15
CA LEU A 76 -9.17 40.80 16.63
C LEU A 76 -10.04 40.35 15.45
N ARG A 77 -10.42 39.07 15.47
CA ARG A 77 -11.35 38.50 14.51
C ARG A 77 -12.68 39.24 14.64
N PRO A 78 -13.23 39.86 13.57
CA PRO A 78 -14.53 40.49 13.61
C PRO A 78 -15.59 39.48 14.03
N GLY A 79 -16.41 39.86 15.01
CA GLY A 79 -17.45 39.01 15.60
C GLY A 79 -18.40 38.49 14.54
N THR A 80 -18.32 37.18 14.29
CA THR A 80 -19.30 36.46 13.47
C THR A 80 -20.49 36.17 14.38
N GLY A 81 -21.63 36.79 14.07
CA GLY A 81 -22.87 36.63 14.80
C GLY A 81 -23.32 35.17 14.91
N ASN A 82 -23.99 34.88 16.03
CA ASN A 82 -24.82 33.70 16.29
C ASN A 82 -24.27 32.35 15.80
N ALA A 83 -23.19 31.89 16.43
CA ALA A 83 -22.90 30.46 16.47
C ALA A 83 -23.97 29.76 17.35
N PRO A 84 -24.63 28.68 16.87
CA PRO A 84 -25.55 27.92 17.70
C PRO A 84 -24.80 27.42 18.94
N ALA A 85 -25.46 27.51 20.10
CA ALA A 85 -24.93 27.18 21.40
C ALA A 85 -24.09 25.90 21.33
N ARG A 86 -22.82 26.03 21.72
CA ARG A 86 -21.81 24.97 21.79
C ARG A 86 -22.30 23.92 22.78
N GLY A 87 -23.16 23.02 22.30
CA GLY A 87 -23.54 21.81 23.00
C GLY A 87 -22.24 21.10 23.40
N LYS A 88 -22.10 20.80 24.69
CA LYS A 88 -21.01 19.98 25.21
C LYS A 88 -20.82 18.81 24.24
N PRO A 89 -19.59 18.52 23.76
CA PRO A 89 -19.39 17.30 22.99
C PRO A 89 -19.90 16.18 23.89
N ALA A 90 -20.97 15.51 23.46
CA ALA A 90 -21.45 14.33 24.14
C ALA A 90 -20.21 13.44 24.28
N SER A 91 -19.81 13.17 25.51
CA SER A 91 -18.73 12.25 25.83
C SER A 91 -19.23 10.86 25.44
N GLY A 92 -19.32 10.62 24.13
CA GLY A 92 -19.62 9.32 23.57
C GLY A 92 -18.54 8.40 24.08
N SER A 93 -18.96 7.43 24.88
CA SER A 93 -18.15 6.31 25.33
C SER A 93 -17.30 5.84 24.14
N LYS A 94 -15.99 6.05 24.22
CA LYS A 94 -15.07 5.56 23.19
C LYS A 94 -15.29 4.06 23.12
N PRO A 95 -15.48 3.47 21.92
CA PRO A 95 -15.64 2.03 21.81
C PRO A 95 -14.42 1.37 22.47
N ASN A 96 -14.68 0.45 23.40
CA ASN A 96 -13.63 -0.24 24.13
C ASN A 96 -12.96 -1.19 23.14
N VAL A 97 -11.87 -0.73 22.52
CA VAL A 97 -11.11 -1.52 21.54
C VAL A 97 -10.45 -2.67 22.29
N THR A 98 -10.78 -3.90 21.93
CA THR A 98 -10.20 -5.09 22.56
C THR A 98 -8.74 -5.24 22.17
N ALA A 99 -7.93 -5.91 23.01
CA ALA A 99 -6.52 -6.17 22.72
C ALA A 99 -6.34 -6.91 21.38
N GLU A 100 -7.25 -7.85 21.08
CA GLU A 100 -7.26 -8.60 19.82
C GLU A 100 -7.45 -7.69 18.59
N GLU A 101 -8.30 -6.66 18.69
CA GLU A 101 -8.52 -5.72 17.59
C GLU A 101 -7.28 -4.85 17.36
N ILE A 102 -6.59 -4.46 18.43
CA ILE A 102 -5.32 -3.72 18.33
C ILE A 102 -4.27 -4.58 17.62
N ASP A 103 -4.09 -5.82 18.04
CA ASP A 103 -3.13 -6.76 17.44
C ASP A 103 -3.44 -7.02 15.97
N LEU A 104 -4.72 -7.15 15.62
CA LEU A 104 -5.16 -7.33 14.23
C LEU A 104 -4.83 -6.09 13.39
N ARG A 105 -5.04 -4.86 13.91
CA ARG A 105 -4.66 -3.61 13.23
C ARG A 105 -3.15 -3.44 13.09
N VAL A 106 -2.36 -3.89 14.06
CA VAL A 106 -0.89 -3.86 13.97
C VAL A 106 -0.41 -4.82 12.89
N ARG A 107 -0.90 -6.07 12.89
CA ARG A 107 -0.58 -7.06 11.85
C ARG A 107 -0.98 -6.59 10.46
N TYR A 108 -2.18 -6.01 10.33
CA TYR A 108 -2.65 -5.41 9.08
C TYR A 108 -1.68 -4.35 8.54
N ARG A 109 -1.23 -3.42 9.39
CA ARG A 109 -0.27 -2.37 8.99
C ARG A 109 1.08 -2.95 8.57
N LYS A 110 1.57 -3.94 9.31
CA LYS A 110 2.82 -4.64 8.97
C LYS A 110 2.72 -5.34 7.61
N ALA A 111 1.65 -6.11 7.40
CA ALA A 111 1.41 -6.81 6.13
C ALA A 111 1.28 -5.83 4.96
N ARG A 112 0.61 -4.69 5.16
CA ARG A 112 0.47 -3.65 4.14
C ARG A 112 1.83 -3.06 3.74
N ASN A 113 2.64 -2.65 4.72
CA ASN A 113 3.97 -2.09 4.46
C ASN A 113 4.86 -3.08 3.67
N MET A 114 4.78 -4.37 4.00
CA MET A 114 5.50 -5.41 3.27
C MET A 114 4.95 -5.63 1.86
N ALA A 115 3.62 -5.65 1.69
CA ALA A 115 2.98 -5.83 0.39
C ALA A 115 3.25 -4.66 -0.56
N GLU A 116 3.32 -3.43 -0.07
CA GLU A 116 3.67 -2.24 -0.85
C GLU A 116 5.12 -2.27 -1.37
N GLY A 117 6.01 -3.03 -0.70
CA GLY A 117 7.37 -3.28 -1.18
C GLY A 117 7.47 -4.25 -2.37
N ASN A 118 6.38 -4.93 -2.74
CA ASN A 118 6.38 -5.85 -3.87
C ASN A 118 6.36 -5.10 -5.21
N GLU A 119 7.27 -5.44 -6.12
CA GLU A 119 7.40 -4.81 -7.43
C GLU A 119 6.11 -4.84 -8.26
N LYS A 120 5.34 -5.94 -8.19
CA LYS A 120 4.06 -6.07 -8.91
C LYS A 120 2.99 -5.10 -8.41
N VAL A 121 2.96 -4.89 -7.09
CA VAL A 121 2.01 -3.96 -6.47
C VAL A 121 2.41 -2.53 -6.81
N ARG A 122 3.72 -2.24 -6.77
CA ARG A 122 4.27 -0.93 -7.12
C ARG A 122 4.04 -0.57 -8.59
N SER A 123 4.28 -1.48 -9.53
CA SER A 123 4.04 -1.22 -10.96
C SER A 123 2.56 -1.00 -11.27
N ALA A 124 1.66 -1.75 -10.62
CA ALA A 124 0.21 -1.53 -10.75
C ALA A 124 -0.22 -0.16 -10.19
N TRP A 125 0.39 0.28 -9.08
CA TRP A 125 0.16 1.61 -8.54
C TRP A 125 0.65 2.71 -9.48
N GLU A 126 1.86 2.56 -10.04
CA GLU A 126 2.43 3.51 -10.99
C GLU A 126 1.56 3.60 -12.26
N TYR A 127 1.08 2.47 -12.78
CA TYR A 127 0.14 2.43 -13.92
C TYR A 127 -1.15 3.22 -13.64
N SER A 128 -1.67 3.17 -12.40
CA SER A 128 -2.89 3.90 -12.03
C SER A 128 -2.76 5.43 -12.01
N ARG A 129 -1.52 5.96 -12.09
CA ARG A 129 -1.26 7.42 -12.10
C ARG A 129 -1.36 8.05 -13.48
N TYR A 130 -1.21 7.28 -14.55
CA TYR A 130 -1.18 7.78 -15.93
C TYR A 130 -2.33 7.29 -16.84
N PRO A 131 -3.59 7.14 -16.38
CA PRO A 131 -4.70 6.79 -17.24
C PRO A 131 -5.19 7.98 -18.07
N LYS A 132 -5.71 7.71 -19.27
CA LYS A 132 -6.26 8.76 -20.16
C LYS A 132 -7.72 9.08 -19.81
N THR A 133 -8.45 8.08 -19.29
CA THR A 133 -9.87 8.20 -18.95
C THR A 133 -10.14 7.84 -17.49
N ASP A 134 -11.23 8.37 -16.93
CA ASP A 134 -11.64 8.04 -15.56
C ASP A 134 -12.04 6.56 -15.40
N GLU A 135 -12.51 5.93 -16.49
CA GLU A 135 -12.79 4.50 -16.52
C GLU A 135 -11.50 3.67 -16.43
N GLU A 136 -10.49 4.01 -17.24
CA GLU A 136 -9.17 3.37 -17.17
C GLU A 136 -8.56 3.54 -15.78
N LYS A 137 -8.69 4.73 -15.17
CA LYS A 137 -8.22 4.99 -13.81
C LYS A 137 -8.88 4.06 -12.80
N ARG A 138 -10.21 3.92 -12.85
CA ARG A 138 -10.95 3.04 -11.96
C ARG A 138 -10.55 1.57 -12.14
N GLN A 139 -10.38 1.13 -13.38
CA GLN A 139 -9.91 -0.23 -13.67
C GLN A 139 -8.48 -0.48 -13.17
N ALA A 140 -7.57 0.47 -13.38
CA ALA A 140 -6.19 0.41 -12.91
C ALA A 140 -6.13 0.34 -11.37
N LEU A 141 -6.89 1.18 -10.68
CA LEU A 141 -6.98 1.17 -9.22
C LEU A 141 -7.58 -0.13 -8.69
N ARG A 142 -8.62 -0.67 -9.34
CA ARG A 142 -9.18 -1.98 -8.97
C ARG A 142 -8.11 -3.08 -9.05
N ARG A 143 -7.35 -3.14 -10.15
CA ARG A 143 -6.24 -4.09 -10.31
C ARG A 143 -5.17 -3.91 -9.23
N TYR A 144 -4.80 -2.67 -8.92
CA TYR A 144 -3.86 -2.35 -7.84
C TYR A 144 -4.33 -2.90 -6.49
N TYR A 145 -5.57 -2.59 -6.09
CA TYR A 145 -6.12 -3.07 -4.82
C TYR A 145 -6.23 -4.60 -4.76
N ASP A 146 -6.65 -5.24 -5.86
CA ASP A 146 -6.73 -6.70 -5.93
C ASP A 146 -5.35 -7.35 -5.69
N LEU A 147 -4.29 -6.82 -6.32
CA LEU A 147 -2.92 -7.28 -6.11
C LEU A 147 -2.45 -7.00 -4.67
N LEU A 148 -2.64 -5.79 -4.16
CA LEU A 148 -2.25 -5.40 -2.81
C LEU A 148 -2.87 -6.33 -1.76
N PHE A 149 -4.19 -6.52 -1.81
CA PHE A 149 -4.90 -7.35 -0.83
C PHE A 149 -4.58 -8.84 -0.99
N SER A 150 -4.36 -9.33 -2.22
CA SER A 150 -3.90 -10.71 -2.43
C SER A 150 -2.53 -10.96 -1.78
N GLN A 151 -1.61 -9.99 -1.87
CA GLN A 151 -0.29 -10.07 -1.23
C GLN A 151 -0.40 -10.00 0.29
N MET A 152 -1.24 -9.13 0.84
CA MET A 152 -1.46 -9.05 2.28
C MET A 152 -1.98 -10.37 2.87
N VAL A 153 -2.93 -11.03 2.20
CA VAL A 153 -3.46 -12.34 2.64
C VAL A 153 -2.42 -13.45 2.48
N ALA A 154 -1.56 -13.37 1.46
CA ALA A 154 -0.45 -14.32 1.28
C ALA A 154 0.59 -14.20 2.40
N LEU A 155 0.85 -13.00 2.91
CA LEU A 155 1.78 -12.74 4.01
C LEU A 155 1.22 -13.17 5.37
N ASP A 156 -0.05 -12.86 5.65
CA ASP A 156 -0.72 -13.23 6.89
C ASP A 156 -2.18 -13.61 6.60
N ARG A 157 -2.50 -14.90 6.77
CA ARG A 157 -3.87 -15.42 6.56
C ARG A 157 -4.82 -15.01 7.69
N GLY A 158 -4.30 -14.69 8.87
CA GLY A 158 -5.11 -14.32 10.05
C GLY A 158 -5.79 -12.95 9.93
N ILE A 159 -5.32 -12.08 9.04
CA ILE A 159 -5.92 -10.76 8.78
C ILE A 159 -6.95 -10.76 7.63
N ALA A 160 -7.19 -11.92 7.00
CA ALA A 160 -8.13 -12.07 5.88
C ALA A 160 -9.51 -11.39 6.09
N PRO A 161 -10.22 -11.55 7.24
CA PRO A 161 -11.54 -10.95 7.39
C PRO A 161 -11.51 -9.41 7.37
N LEU A 162 -10.47 -8.79 7.95
CA LEU A 162 -10.31 -7.35 7.90
C LEU A 162 -9.94 -6.89 6.49
N VAL A 163 -9.04 -7.62 5.82
CA VAL A 163 -8.61 -7.33 4.45
C VAL A 163 -9.80 -7.38 3.48
N GLU A 164 -10.65 -8.39 3.57
CA GLU A 164 -11.84 -8.50 2.72
C GLU A 164 -12.85 -7.38 2.94
N LYS A 165 -13.08 -6.98 4.20
CA LYS A 165 -13.94 -5.84 4.53
C LYS A 165 -13.41 -4.56 3.89
N THR A 166 -12.11 -4.29 4.03
CA THR A 166 -11.49 -3.11 3.43
C THR A 166 -11.51 -3.19 1.90
N ARG A 167 -11.21 -4.35 1.31
CA ARG A 167 -11.27 -4.55 -0.14
C ARG A 167 -12.65 -4.23 -0.71
N LYS A 168 -13.71 -4.71 -0.05
CA LYS A 168 -15.10 -4.39 -0.46
C LYS A 168 -15.39 -2.90 -0.36
N ALA A 169 -14.95 -2.23 0.71
CA ALA A 169 -15.15 -0.79 0.88
C ALA A 169 -14.44 0.03 -0.20
N GLU A 170 -13.16 -0.27 -0.48
CA GLU A 170 -12.37 0.45 -1.50
C GLU A 170 -12.91 0.21 -2.92
N THR A 171 -13.28 -1.04 -3.23
CA THR A 171 -13.86 -1.37 -4.55
C THR A 171 -15.25 -0.78 -4.74
N ALA A 172 -16.06 -0.65 -3.69
CA ALA A 172 -17.33 0.06 -3.72
C ALA A 172 -17.14 1.56 -3.94
N ALA A 173 -16.18 2.18 -3.24
CA ALA A 173 -15.86 3.60 -3.41
C ALA A 173 -15.46 3.94 -4.86
N LEU A 174 -14.73 3.03 -5.53
CA LEU A 174 -14.36 3.18 -6.94
C LEU A 174 -15.55 3.14 -7.91
N THR A 175 -16.63 2.45 -7.57
CA THR A 175 -17.80 2.32 -8.47
C THR A 175 -18.69 3.55 -8.50
N GLN A 176 -18.67 4.37 -7.43
CA GLN A 176 -19.58 5.50 -7.30
C GLN A 176 -19.06 6.71 -8.08
N THR A 177 -19.49 6.86 -9.34
CA THR A 177 -19.43 8.15 -10.03
C THR A 177 -20.54 9.03 -9.46
N LYS A 178 -20.17 10.13 -8.80
CA LYS A 178 -21.11 11.14 -8.34
C LYS A 178 -21.68 11.87 -9.58
N ILE A 179 -22.63 11.24 -10.27
CA ILE A 179 -23.36 11.85 -11.37
C ILE A 179 -24.28 12.87 -10.70
N ALA A 180 -24.04 14.16 -10.94
CA ALA A 180 -24.99 15.18 -10.50
C ALA A 180 -26.35 14.88 -11.15
N PRO A 181 -27.46 14.93 -10.40
CA PRO A 181 -28.79 14.77 -11.01
C PRO A 181 -28.92 15.83 -12.09
N THR A 182 -28.94 15.39 -13.35
CA THR A 182 -29.12 16.28 -14.48
C THR A 182 -30.57 16.73 -14.42
N VAL A 183 -30.80 17.99 -14.02
CA VAL A 183 -32.13 18.58 -14.09
C VAL A 183 -32.47 18.65 -15.59
N PRO A 184 -33.56 18.01 -16.05
CA PRO A 184 -33.99 18.18 -17.43
C PRO A 184 -34.37 19.66 -17.61
N ASN A 185 -33.67 20.34 -18.52
CA ASN A 185 -34.09 21.68 -18.95
C ASN A 185 -35.32 21.49 -19.83
N GLU A 186 -36.48 21.89 -19.32
CA GLU A 186 -37.70 22.12 -20.11
C GLU A 186 -37.62 23.44 -20.88
#